data_AF-A0A971F383-F1
#
_entry.id   AF-A0A971F383-F1
#
_cell.length_a   1.000
_cell.length_b   1.000
_cell.length_c   1.000
_cell.angle_alpha   90.00
_cell.angle_beta   90.00
_cell.angle_gamma   90.00
#
_symmetry.space_group_name_H-M   'P 1'
#
loop_
_entity.id
_entity.type
_entity.pdbx_description
1 polymer ?
#
loop_
_entity_poly.entity_id
_entity_poly.type
_entity_poly.pdbx_seq_one_letter_code
_entity_poly.pdbx_strand_id
1 'polypeptide(L)'
;MFGKKKGAESRYIIAVKDYEKTLGLLKEGKISLPYDRAIYSKMLDSQSMKVDNLKSLNKFIRANGKSSKEVGHYWEGLIVDGYTLVNVEYLEKIPAMDHVCNNDIIKYVCNV
;
A
#
# COMPACT_ATOMS: atom_id res chain seq x y z
N MET A 1 7.00 -29.82 -12.26
CA MET A 1 7.33 -28.55 -12.94
C MET A 1 6.92 -27.41 -12.02
N PHE A 2 7.89 -26.72 -11.41
CA PHE A 2 7.63 -25.57 -10.55
C PHE A 2 7.15 -24.40 -11.40
N GLY A 3 5.85 -24.12 -11.34
CA GLY A 3 5.25 -22.93 -11.95
C GLY A 3 5.95 -21.69 -11.39
N LYS A 4 6.52 -20.89 -12.29
CA LYS A 4 7.10 -19.58 -11.97
C LYS A 4 6.08 -18.78 -11.17
N LYS A 5 6.35 -18.53 -9.87
CA LYS A 5 5.61 -17.58 -9.04
C LYS A 5 5.83 -16.17 -9.59
N LYS A 6 5.13 -15.81 -10.65
CA LYS A 6 5.13 -14.46 -11.24
C LYS A 6 4.36 -13.43 -10.39
N GLY A 7 3.77 -13.86 -9.27
CA GLY A 7 2.89 -13.03 -8.44
C GLY A 7 3.53 -12.34 -7.24
N ALA A 8 4.82 -12.55 -6.94
CA ALA A 8 5.48 -11.87 -5.81
C ALA A 8 6.10 -10.52 -6.20
N GLU A 9 6.72 -10.44 -7.38
CA GLU A 9 7.51 -9.25 -7.80
C GLU A 9 6.67 -7.97 -8.00
N SER A 10 5.35 -8.10 -8.09
CA SER A 10 4.44 -6.97 -8.34
C SER A 10 3.57 -6.61 -7.15
N ARG A 11 3.78 -7.25 -5.98
CA ARG A 11 3.01 -6.96 -4.76
C ARG A 11 3.79 -6.02 -3.85
N TYR A 12 3.11 -4.97 -3.43
CA TYR A 12 3.68 -3.92 -2.61
C TYR A 12 2.76 -3.63 -1.42
N ILE A 13 3.37 -3.15 -0.35
CA ILE A 13 2.67 -2.53 0.76
C ILE A 13 2.86 -1.04 0.64
N ILE A 14 1.75 -0.32 0.66
CA ILE A 14 1.69 1.12 0.77
C ILE A 14 0.97 1.52 2.05
N ALA A 15 1.23 2.73 2.53
CA ALA A 15 0.46 3.34 3.60
C ALA A 15 -0.32 4.52 3.02
N VAL A 16 -1.64 4.51 3.19
CA VAL A 16 -2.55 5.55 2.67
C VAL A 16 -3.14 6.30 3.84
N LYS A 17 -2.92 7.61 3.88
CA LYS A 17 -3.46 8.49 4.93
C LYS A 17 -4.97 8.59 4.79
N ASP A 18 -5.70 8.52 5.90
CA ASP A 18 -7.16 8.70 5.94
C ASP A 18 -7.88 7.94 4.81
N TYR A 19 -7.66 6.62 4.72
CA TYR A 19 -7.96 5.80 3.54
C TYR A 19 -9.29 6.09 2.84
N GLU A 20 -10.40 6.10 3.59
CA GLU A 20 -11.74 6.33 3.03
C GLU A 20 -11.90 7.76 2.46
N LYS A 21 -11.32 8.75 3.14
CA LYS A 21 -11.31 10.14 2.66
C LYS A 21 -10.46 10.26 1.39
N THR A 22 -9.28 9.65 1.38
CA THR A 22 -8.39 9.65 0.20
C THR A 22 -9.05 8.97 -0.99
N LEU A 23 -9.73 7.83 -0.79
CA LEU A 23 -10.51 7.18 -1.84
C LEU A 23 -11.65 8.07 -2.37
N GLY A 24 -12.37 8.76 -1.49
CA GLY A 24 -13.40 9.72 -1.87
C GLY A 24 -12.84 10.85 -2.74
N LEU A 25 -11.78 11.51 -2.26
CA LEU A 25 -11.10 12.59 -3.00
C LEU A 25 -10.50 12.12 -4.33
N LEU A 26 -10.01 10.88 -4.39
CA LEU A 26 -9.53 10.27 -5.62
C LEU A 26 -10.67 10.12 -6.63
N LYS A 27 -11.81 9.54 -6.23
CA LYS A 27 -12.99 9.37 -7.10
C LYS A 27 -13.56 10.69 -7.58
N GLU A 28 -13.68 11.68 -6.70
CA GLU A 28 -14.15 13.03 -7.03
C GLU A 28 -13.13 13.84 -7.84
N GLY A 29 -11.87 13.44 -7.78
CA GLY A 29 -10.79 14.11 -8.48
C GLY A 29 -10.28 15.40 -7.87
N LYS A 30 -10.45 15.52 -6.56
CA LYS A 30 -10.04 16.68 -5.78
C LYS A 30 -8.68 16.50 -5.10
N ILE A 31 -8.03 15.37 -5.33
CA ILE A 31 -6.68 15.10 -4.85
C ILE A 31 -5.65 15.44 -5.94
N SER A 32 -4.60 16.16 -5.56
CA SER A 32 -3.45 16.40 -6.41
C SER A 32 -2.41 15.32 -6.15
N LEU A 33 -2.04 14.58 -7.20
CA LEU A 33 -1.06 13.50 -7.15
C LEU A 33 -0.03 13.70 -8.28
N PRO A 34 1.22 13.22 -8.11
CA PRO A 34 2.28 13.40 -9.11
C PRO A 34 2.00 12.81 -10.50
N TYR A 35 1.05 11.88 -10.61
CA TYR A 35 0.76 11.14 -11.83
C TYR A 35 -0.75 11.06 -12.08
N ASP A 36 -1.12 10.50 -13.24
CA ASP A 36 -2.52 10.27 -13.58
C ASP A 36 -3.24 9.47 -12.49
N ARG A 37 -4.38 10.00 -12.06
CA ARG A 37 -5.30 9.37 -11.11
C ARG A 37 -5.62 7.92 -11.46
N ALA A 38 -5.75 7.59 -12.74
CA ALA A 38 -6.06 6.24 -13.20
C ALA A 38 -5.04 5.21 -12.70
N ILE A 39 -3.78 5.60 -12.51
CA ILE A 39 -2.73 4.74 -11.96
C ILE A 39 -3.05 4.38 -10.50
N TYR A 40 -3.38 5.39 -9.69
CA TYR A 40 -3.72 5.21 -8.28
C TYR A 40 -5.03 4.46 -8.10
N SER A 41 -6.04 4.72 -8.94
CA SER A 41 -7.31 3.99 -8.92
C SER A 41 -7.08 2.51 -9.20
N LYS A 42 -6.37 2.16 -10.28
CA LYS A 42 -6.04 0.76 -10.60
C LYS A 42 -5.25 0.08 -9.48
N MET A 43 -4.27 0.79 -8.91
CA MET A 43 -3.46 0.28 -7.80
C MET A 43 -4.31 0.00 -6.56
N LEU A 44 -5.18 0.92 -6.15
CA LEU A 44 -6.04 0.74 -4.99
C LEU A 44 -7.19 -0.25 -5.25
N ASP A 45 -7.67 -0.38 -6.48
CA ASP A 45 -8.66 -1.40 -6.86
C ASP A 45 -8.08 -2.82 -6.79
N SER A 46 -6.76 -2.98 -6.93
CA SER A 46 -6.05 -4.25 -6.77
C SER A 46 -5.83 -4.68 -5.30
N GLN A 47 -6.37 -3.92 -4.35
CA GLN A 47 -6.17 -4.11 -2.92
C GLN A 47 -6.61 -5.51 -2.45
N SER A 48 -5.65 -6.33 -2.03
CA SER A 48 -5.94 -7.68 -1.54
C SER A 48 -6.19 -7.75 -0.03
N MET A 49 -5.56 -6.85 0.73
CA MET A 49 -5.71 -6.76 2.18
C MET A 49 -5.37 -5.36 2.68
N LYS A 50 -6.03 -4.90 3.74
CA LYS A 50 -5.68 -3.65 4.44
C LYS A 50 -5.74 -3.80 5.96
N VAL A 51 -5.01 -2.95 6.68
CA VAL A 51 -5.07 -2.84 8.15
C VAL A 51 -4.85 -1.40 8.60
N ASP A 52 -5.67 -0.96 9.55
CA ASP A 52 -5.69 0.39 10.12
C ASP A 52 -5.68 0.38 11.65
N ASN A 53 -5.44 -0.78 12.28
CA ASN A 53 -5.48 -0.93 13.73
C ASN A 53 -4.40 -1.89 14.23
N LEU A 54 -3.85 -1.57 15.41
CA LEU A 54 -2.76 -2.34 16.02
C LEU A 54 -3.17 -3.77 16.36
N LYS A 55 -4.44 -4.01 16.69
CA LYS A 55 -4.97 -5.35 17.04
C LYS A 55 -4.82 -6.34 15.88
N SER A 56 -5.00 -5.87 14.65
CA SER A 56 -4.96 -6.72 13.44
C SER A 56 -3.61 -6.67 12.74
N LEU A 57 -2.68 -5.81 13.16
CA LEU A 57 -1.39 -5.60 12.52
C LEU A 57 -0.55 -6.87 12.41
N ASN A 58 -0.45 -7.65 13.49
CA ASN A 58 0.33 -8.89 13.47
C ASN A 58 -0.22 -9.93 12.48
N LYS A 59 -1.54 -9.96 12.26
CA LYS A 59 -2.15 -10.81 11.23
C LYS A 59 -1.74 -10.35 9.84
N PHE A 60 -1.75 -9.03 9.61
CA PHE A 60 -1.31 -8.44 8.34
C PHE A 60 0.18 -8.71 8.06
N ILE A 61 1.06 -8.53 9.04
CA ILE A 61 2.51 -8.83 8.94
C ILE A 61 2.73 -10.27 8.47
N ARG A 62 2.09 -11.24 9.15
CA ARG A 62 2.22 -12.67 8.84
C ARG A 62 1.65 -13.03 7.46
N ALA A 63 0.51 -12.44 7.07
CA ALA A 63 -0.09 -12.68 5.76
C ALA A 63 0.82 -12.22 4.61
N ASN A 64 1.69 -11.25 4.87
CA ASN A 64 2.67 -10.72 3.92
C ASN A 64 4.07 -11.34 4.05
N GLY A 65 4.23 -12.41 4.85
CA GLY A 65 5.52 -13.09 5.01
C GLY A 65 6.61 -12.24 5.66
N LYS A 66 6.26 -11.16 6.35
CA LYS A 66 7.21 -10.29 7.08
C LYS A 66 7.33 -10.72 8.54
N SER A 67 8.42 -10.32 9.19
CA SER A 67 8.64 -10.53 10.63
C SER A 67 8.25 -9.29 11.43
N SER A 68 7.48 -9.46 12.51
CA SER A 68 7.12 -8.34 13.39
C SER A 68 8.33 -7.63 14.01
N LYS A 69 9.47 -8.33 14.15
CA LYS A 69 10.72 -7.73 14.63
C LYS A 69 11.32 -6.74 13.64
N GLU A 70 11.09 -6.94 12.34
CA GLU A 70 11.66 -6.12 11.28
C GLU A 70 10.78 -4.89 11.01
N VAL A 71 9.46 -5.07 11.03
CA VAL A 71 8.52 -4.04 10.54
C VAL A 71 7.59 -3.46 11.61
N GLY A 72 7.51 -4.10 12.78
CA GLY A 72 6.49 -3.82 13.80
C GLY A 72 6.41 -2.34 14.18
N HIS A 73 7.47 -1.78 14.76
CA HIS A 73 7.45 -0.39 15.24
C HIS A 73 7.17 0.64 14.15
N TYR A 74 7.73 0.45 12.95
CA TYR A 74 7.48 1.36 11.84
C TYR A 74 6.02 1.32 11.40
N TRP A 75 5.46 0.12 11.25
CA TRP A 75 4.06 -0.07 10.82
C TRP A 75 3.07 0.37 11.88
N GLU A 76 3.38 0.15 13.16
CA GLU A 76 2.63 0.69 14.31
C GLU A 76 2.59 2.22 14.26
N GLY A 77 3.75 2.87 14.05
CA GLY A 77 3.84 4.32 13.92
C GLY A 77 2.96 4.87 12.79
N LEU A 78 3.00 4.23 11.62
CA LEU A 78 2.13 4.60 10.49
C LEU A 78 0.64 4.52 10.85
N ILE A 79 0.22 3.46 11.55
CA ILE A 79 -1.18 3.30 11.96
C ILE A 79 -1.58 4.37 13.00
N VAL A 80 -0.72 4.63 13.98
CA VAL A 80 -0.94 5.69 14.99
C VAL A 80 -1.03 7.06 14.34
N ASP A 81 -0.24 7.30 13.30
CA ASP A 81 -0.31 8.50 12.48
C ASP A 81 -1.57 8.54 11.58
N GLY A 82 -2.48 7.58 11.64
CA GLY A 82 -3.72 7.58 10.84
C GLY A 82 -3.53 7.10 9.39
N TYR A 83 -2.47 6.34 9.12
CA TYR A 83 -2.35 5.61 7.85
C TYR A 83 -2.99 4.23 7.94
N THR A 84 -3.57 3.79 6.84
CA THR A 84 -3.96 2.40 6.59
C THR A 84 -2.89 1.74 5.75
N LEU A 85 -2.36 0.61 6.20
CA LEU A 85 -1.45 -0.23 5.41
C LEU A 85 -2.28 -1.05 4.43
N VAL A 86 -1.85 -1.11 3.18
CA VAL A 86 -2.59 -1.72 2.09
C VAL A 86 -1.65 -2.57 1.25
N ASN A 87 -2.02 -3.82 1.04
CA ASN A 87 -1.37 -4.68 0.05
C ASN A 87 -2.02 -4.45 -1.32
N VAL A 88 -1.22 -4.04 -2.29
CA VAL A 88 -1.63 -3.71 -3.67
C VAL A 88 -0.75 -4.44 -4.69
N GLU A 89 -1.29 -4.66 -5.87
CA GLU A 89 -0.55 -5.08 -7.05
C GLU A 89 -0.23 -3.89 -7.96
N TYR A 90 1.02 -3.80 -8.40
CA TYR A 90 1.48 -2.79 -9.34
C TYR A 90 2.33 -3.46 -10.42
N LEU A 91 1.77 -3.56 -11.63
CA LEU A 91 2.37 -4.25 -12.77
C LEU A 91 3.17 -3.31 -13.69
N GLU A 92 2.94 -2.01 -13.56
CA GLU A 92 3.63 -1.01 -14.36
C GLU A 92 5.09 -0.89 -13.90
N LYS A 93 6.01 -0.73 -14.87
CA LYS A 93 7.42 -0.50 -14.57
C LYS A 93 7.77 0.98 -14.51
N ILE A 94 6.96 1.82 -15.15
CA ILE A 94 7.18 3.26 -15.30
C ILE A 94 5.81 3.96 -15.13
N PRO A 95 5.68 4.93 -14.21
CA PRO A 95 6.67 5.31 -13.19
C PRO A 95 6.96 4.18 -12.19
N ALA A 96 8.11 4.23 -11.53
CA ALA A 96 8.45 3.27 -10.48
C ALA A 96 7.58 3.51 -9.23
N MET A 97 7.34 2.45 -8.45
CA MET A 97 6.38 2.46 -7.34
C MET A 97 6.71 3.51 -6.25
N ASP A 98 7.99 3.70 -5.98
CA ASP A 98 8.53 4.72 -5.08
C ASP A 98 8.24 6.14 -5.57
N HIS A 99 8.27 6.37 -6.89
CA HIS A 99 7.91 7.66 -7.47
C HIS A 99 6.40 7.91 -7.42
N VAL A 100 5.59 6.87 -7.63
CA VAL A 100 4.12 6.96 -7.52
C VAL A 100 3.70 7.40 -6.12
N CYS A 101 4.44 6.98 -5.08
CA CYS A 101 4.15 7.37 -3.71
C CYS A 101 4.67 8.78 -3.40
N ASN A 102 3.76 9.71 -3.06
CA ASN A 102 4.11 11.11 -2.79
C ASN A 102 4.62 11.39 -1.37
N ASN A 103 4.78 10.35 -0.53
CA ASN A 103 5.21 10.40 0.87
C ASN A 103 4.34 11.21 1.86
N ASP A 104 3.37 11.98 1.37
CA ASP A 104 2.40 12.69 2.21
C ASP A 104 1.14 11.85 2.39
N ILE A 105 0.46 11.54 1.28
CA ILE A 105 -0.85 10.88 1.27
C ILE A 105 -0.67 9.38 1.06
N ILE A 106 0.22 9.00 0.14
CA ILE A 106 0.52 7.60 -0.18
C ILE A 106 2.03 7.42 0.02
N LYS A 107 2.40 6.60 0.99
CA LYS A 107 3.78 6.24 1.30
C LYS A 107 4.08 4.84 0.77
N TYR A 108 5.25 4.70 0.15
CA TYR A 108 5.81 3.39 -0.10
C TYR A 108 6.30 2.79 1.22
N VAL A 109 5.97 1.51 1.46
CA VAL A 109 6.41 0.81 2.68
C VAL A 109 7.46 -0.22 2.32
N CYS A 110 7.09 -1.24 1.54
CA CYS A 110 8.02 -2.27 1.06
C CYS A 110 7.39 -3.13 -0.04
N ASN A 111 8.21 -3.90 -0.75
CA ASN A 111 7.77 -5.02 -1.57
C ASN A 111 7.46 -6.26 -0.68
N VAL A 112 6.49 -7.09 -1.10
CA VAL A 112 6.00 -8.26 -0.34
C VAL A 112 6.85 -9.50 -0.57
#